data_AF-A0A920BQK8-F1
#
_entry.id   AF-A0A920BQK8-F1
#
_cell.length_a   1.000
_cell.length_b   1.000
_cell.length_c   1.000
_cell.angle_alpha   90.00
_cell.angle_beta   90.00
_cell.angle_gamma   90.00
#
_symmetry.space_group_name_H-M   'P 1'
#
loop_
_entity.id
_entity.type
_entity.pdbx_description
1 polymer ?
#
loop_
_entity_poly.entity_id
_entity_poly.type
_entity_poly.pdbx_seq_one_letter_code
_entity_poly.pdbx_strand_id
1 'polypeptide(L)'
;MRRMLVIAIVAGLLAAATAGCARETEVSASPTADASAGDRPAEAEEAKEAEVYVQVLRRYLGTPSENSFPDRTFETVYVLDQAYPDASDPMGKPERGEPIGPDTRHQITSALARVAFIPDRTAVIETRNGCAQVKDDGILITLATVNGDDHEVRVGINGFVACLGATWLTYVVHNEPGSGWRVTGTTGPMAIS
;
A
#
# COMPACT_ATOMS: atom_id res chain seq x y z
N MET A 1 21.30 -45.55 25.98
CA MET A 1 21.21 -45.76 27.44
C MET A 1 19.90 -45.15 27.93
N ARG A 2 19.16 -45.91 28.74
CA ARG A 2 17.85 -45.61 29.34
C ARG A 2 17.92 -44.47 30.38
N ARG A 3 16.83 -43.71 30.52
CA ARG A 3 16.00 -43.48 31.74
C ARG A 3 15.01 -42.31 31.47
N MET A 4 13.72 -42.60 31.31
CA MET A 4 12.64 -42.67 32.32
C MET A 4 12.23 -41.28 32.86
N LEU A 5 11.09 -40.69 32.45
CA LEU A 5 9.69 -40.86 32.93
C LEU A 5 9.40 -40.05 34.21
N VAL A 6 8.35 -39.21 34.22
CA VAL A 6 7.21 -39.23 35.17
C VAL A 6 6.22 -38.09 34.87
N ILE A 7 4.95 -38.49 34.84
CA ILE A 7 3.70 -37.74 34.65
C ILE A 7 3.21 -37.20 36.02
N ALA A 8 2.50 -36.06 36.05
CA ALA A 8 1.54 -35.79 37.12
C ALA A 8 0.29 -35.09 36.58
N ILE A 9 -0.82 -35.83 36.64
CA ILE A 9 -2.21 -35.42 36.43
C ILE A 9 -2.73 -34.87 37.76
N VAL A 10 -3.47 -33.75 37.74
CA VAL A 10 -4.39 -33.40 38.84
C VAL A 10 -5.75 -33.04 38.24
N ALA A 11 -6.71 -33.92 38.51
CA ALA A 11 -8.13 -33.72 38.32
C ALA A 11 -8.75 -33.09 39.57
N GLY A 12 -9.74 -32.23 39.39
CA GLY A 12 -10.56 -31.70 40.47
C GLY A 12 -11.95 -31.33 39.97
N LEU A 13 -12.90 -32.27 40.08
CA LEU A 13 -14.34 -32.00 40.09
C LEU A 13 -14.73 -31.45 41.47
N LEU A 14 -15.69 -30.51 41.54
CA LEU A 14 -16.83 -30.62 42.46
C LEU A 14 -17.99 -29.70 42.01
N ALA A 15 -19.21 -30.23 42.17
CA ALA A 15 -20.47 -29.71 41.68
C ALA A 15 -21.24 -28.88 42.72
N ALA A 16 -22.22 -28.08 42.27
CA ALA A 16 -23.47 -27.85 43.00
C ALA A 16 -24.57 -27.36 42.03
N ALA A 17 -25.63 -28.15 41.93
CA ALA A 17 -26.89 -27.79 41.30
C ALA A 17 -27.81 -27.13 42.33
N THR A 18 -28.42 -26.00 41.99
CA THR A 18 -29.63 -25.50 42.66
C THR A 18 -30.70 -25.26 41.62
N ALA A 19 -31.79 -26.01 41.75
CA ALA A 19 -33.02 -25.84 41.01
C ALA A 19 -33.74 -24.54 41.44
N GLY A 20 -34.25 -23.79 40.48
CA GLY A 20 -35.16 -22.67 40.69
C GLY A 20 -35.90 -22.36 39.38
N CYS A 21 -37.15 -22.79 39.27
CA CYS A 21 -38.02 -22.56 38.11
C CYS A 21 -38.86 -21.27 38.28
N ALA A 22 -39.09 -20.62 37.14
CA ALA A 22 -40.10 -19.60 36.82
C ALA A 22 -39.80 -18.16 37.31
N ARG A 23 -39.85 -17.10 36.47
CA ARG A 23 -40.90 -16.75 35.51
C ARG A 23 -40.43 -15.71 34.44
N GLU A 24 -41.04 -15.82 33.26
CA GLU A 24 -41.44 -14.80 32.26
C GLU A 24 -40.48 -13.69 31.77
N THR A 25 -40.05 -13.88 30.51
CA THR A 25 -40.08 -12.92 29.40
C THR A 25 -39.32 -11.60 29.53
N GLU A 26 -38.09 -11.63 29.01
CA GLU A 26 -37.62 -10.56 28.13
C GLU A 26 -36.83 -11.21 26.99
N VAL A 27 -37.27 -10.96 25.76
CA VAL A 27 -36.54 -11.33 24.54
C VAL A 27 -35.26 -10.49 24.54
N SER A 28 -34.22 -10.97 25.23
CA SER A 28 -32.86 -10.55 24.95
C SER A 28 -32.54 -11.08 23.57
N ALA A 29 -32.72 -10.21 22.58
CA ALA A 29 -32.12 -10.36 21.28
C ALA A 29 -30.65 -10.72 21.49
N SER A 30 -30.28 -11.95 21.13
CA SER A 30 -28.89 -12.27 20.82
C SER A 30 -28.38 -11.14 19.93
N PRO A 31 -27.20 -10.53 20.20
CA PRO A 31 -26.57 -9.74 19.17
C PRO A 31 -26.33 -10.71 18.04
N THR A 32 -27.12 -10.57 16.97
CA THR A 32 -26.80 -11.14 15.68
C THR A 32 -25.38 -10.68 15.43
N ALA A 33 -24.43 -11.61 15.55
CA ALA A 33 -23.16 -11.45 14.87
C ALA A 33 -23.55 -11.38 13.40
N ASP A 34 -23.79 -10.17 12.91
CA ASP A 34 -23.69 -9.85 11.50
C ASP A 34 -22.25 -10.15 11.15
N ALA A 35 -22.04 -11.42 10.80
CA ALA A 35 -20.81 -11.88 10.23
C ALA A 35 -20.73 -11.23 8.85
N SER A 36 -20.11 -10.05 8.82
CA SER A 36 -19.47 -9.54 7.61
C SER A 36 -18.44 -10.58 7.18
N ALA A 37 -18.91 -11.54 6.39
CA ALA A 37 -18.11 -12.54 5.71
C ALA A 37 -17.97 -12.23 4.23
N GLY A 38 -18.68 -11.19 3.74
CA GLY A 38 -18.66 -10.76 2.35
C GLY A 38 -17.48 -9.86 2.00
N ASP A 39 -16.98 -9.04 2.93
CA ASP A 39 -16.02 -7.96 2.62
C ASP A 39 -14.55 -8.33 2.87
N ARG A 40 -14.28 -9.40 3.62
CA ARG A 40 -12.93 -9.82 4.02
C ARG A 40 -11.92 -9.98 2.87
N PRO A 41 -12.26 -10.54 1.70
CA PRO A 41 -11.32 -10.65 0.59
C PRO A 41 -10.98 -9.29 -0.04
N ALA A 42 -11.95 -8.39 -0.18
CA ALA A 42 -11.74 -7.06 -0.75
C ALA A 42 -10.92 -6.18 0.19
N GLU A 43 -11.23 -6.21 1.49
CA GLU A 43 -10.44 -5.51 2.52
C GLU A 43 -8.99 -5.98 2.56
N ALA A 44 -8.75 -7.29 2.37
CA ALA A 44 -7.40 -7.85 2.34
C ALA A 44 -6.60 -7.41 1.11
N GLU A 45 -7.23 -7.36 -0.08
CA GLU A 45 -6.60 -6.85 -1.29
C GLU A 45 -6.30 -5.35 -1.19
N GLU A 46 -7.20 -4.54 -0.63
CA GLU A 46 -6.97 -3.11 -0.42
C GLU A 46 -5.84 -2.85 0.59
N ALA A 47 -5.79 -3.62 1.69
CA ALA A 47 -4.69 -3.57 2.65
C ALA A 47 -3.34 -3.95 2.01
N LYS A 48 -3.33 -4.99 1.17
CA LYS A 48 -2.16 -5.40 0.39
C LYS A 48 -1.72 -4.31 -0.57
N GLU A 49 -2.64 -3.71 -1.32
CA GLU A 49 -2.35 -2.63 -2.26
C GLU A 49 -1.70 -1.43 -1.55
N ALA A 50 -2.29 -0.99 -0.44
CA ALA A 50 -1.76 0.10 0.36
C ALA A 50 -0.35 -0.18 0.90
N GLU A 51 -0.12 -1.37 1.45
CA GLU A 51 1.20 -1.77 1.96
C GLU A 51 2.24 -1.76 0.84
N VAL A 52 1.92 -2.32 -0.32
CA VAL A 52 2.79 -2.35 -1.50
C VAL A 52 3.15 -0.95 -1.97
N TYR A 53 2.17 -0.06 -2.16
CA TYR A 53 2.43 1.32 -2.58
C TYR A 53 3.26 2.09 -1.56
N VAL A 54 3.05 1.89 -0.25
CA VAL A 54 3.89 2.49 0.80
C VAL A 54 5.35 2.08 0.64
N GLN A 55 5.62 0.80 0.38
CA GLN A 55 7.00 0.30 0.22
C GLN A 55 7.65 0.84 -1.05
N VAL A 56 6.91 0.91 -2.15
CA VAL A 56 7.37 1.47 -3.43
C VAL A 56 7.71 2.95 -3.28
N LEU A 57 6.80 3.75 -2.74
CA LEU A 57 7.02 5.18 -2.54
C LEU A 57 8.16 5.44 -1.55
N ARG A 58 8.22 4.68 -0.45
CA ARG A 58 9.33 4.77 0.52
C ARG A 58 10.68 4.46 -0.13
N ARG A 59 10.75 3.41 -0.96
CA ARG A 59 11.97 3.06 -1.67
C ARG A 59 12.39 4.15 -2.65
N TYR A 60 11.46 4.61 -3.49
CA TYR A 60 11.74 5.61 -4.51
C TYR A 60 12.23 6.94 -3.92
N LEU A 61 11.47 7.47 -2.95
CA LEU A 61 11.81 8.72 -2.27
C LEU A 61 13.07 8.59 -1.39
N GLY A 62 13.36 7.38 -0.90
CA GLY A 62 14.54 7.08 -0.10
C GLY A 62 15.79 6.74 -0.92
N THR A 63 15.71 6.68 -2.25
CA THR A 63 16.83 6.31 -3.12
C THR A 63 17.06 7.36 -4.21
N PRO A 64 17.65 8.52 -3.88
CA PRO A 64 17.75 9.65 -4.81
C PRO A 64 18.44 9.32 -6.15
N SER A 65 19.38 8.36 -6.16
CA SER A 65 20.04 7.90 -7.39
C SER A 65 19.10 7.23 -8.41
N GLU A 66 17.89 6.85 -8.01
CA GLU A 66 16.83 6.33 -8.88
C GLU A 66 15.92 7.44 -9.43
N ASN A 67 16.22 8.72 -9.19
CA ASN A 67 15.44 9.88 -9.65
C ASN A 67 16.27 10.77 -10.60
N SER A 68 15.59 11.55 -11.46
CA SER A 68 16.20 12.52 -12.39
C SER A 68 16.85 13.74 -11.71
N PHE A 69 16.60 13.94 -10.42
CA PHE A 69 17.18 14.99 -9.57
C PHE A 69 17.76 14.37 -8.29
N PRO A 70 18.87 13.62 -8.38
CA PRO A 70 19.43 12.87 -7.25
C PRO A 70 19.93 13.75 -6.10
N ASP A 71 20.21 15.03 -6.37
CA ASP A 71 20.65 15.99 -5.35
C ASP A 71 19.49 16.68 -4.61
N ARG A 72 18.24 16.36 -4.95
CA ARG A 72 17.05 16.97 -4.34
C ARG A 72 16.40 16.05 -3.32
N THR A 73 16.03 16.64 -2.19
CA THR A 73 15.01 16.08 -1.29
C THR A 73 13.72 16.85 -1.54
N PHE A 74 12.63 16.13 -1.82
CA PHE A 74 11.34 16.76 -2.10
C PHE A 74 10.58 17.04 -0.80
N GLU A 75 10.23 18.31 -0.58
CA GLU A 75 9.42 18.72 0.58
C GLU A 75 7.92 18.47 0.36
N THR A 76 7.51 18.30 -0.89
CA THR A 76 6.13 17.96 -1.29
C THR A 76 6.14 16.84 -2.31
N VAL A 77 5.35 15.79 -2.07
CA VAL A 77 5.17 14.64 -2.96
C VAL A 77 3.71 14.59 -3.38
N TYR A 78 3.45 14.84 -4.67
CA TYR A 78 2.13 14.66 -5.24
C TYR A 78 2.04 13.27 -5.87
N VAL A 79 0.93 12.58 -5.65
CA VAL A 79 0.64 11.28 -6.26
C VAL A 79 -0.69 11.40 -7.01
N LEU A 80 -0.76 10.92 -8.25
CA LEU A 80 -2.06 10.82 -8.93
C LEU A 80 -2.97 9.85 -8.16
N ASP A 81 -4.25 10.19 -8.01
CA ASP A 81 -5.23 9.31 -7.36
C ASP A 81 -5.74 8.16 -8.24
N GLN A 82 -5.04 7.92 -9.35
CA GLN A 82 -5.27 6.83 -10.28
C GLN A 82 -3.94 6.12 -10.56
N ALA A 83 -4.02 4.79 -10.62
CA ALA A 83 -2.93 3.92 -11.01
C ALA A 83 -3.01 3.65 -12.53
N TYR A 84 -1.92 3.90 -13.25
CA TYR A 84 -1.84 3.78 -14.71
C TYR A 84 -0.98 2.57 -15.08
N PRO A 85 -1.52 1.53 -15.75
CA PRO A 85 -0.78 0.30 -16.06
C PRO A 85 0.58 0.50 -16.73
N ASP A 86 0.74 1.58 -17.49
CA ASP A 86 1.95 1.94 -18.23
C ASP A 86 2.80 3.02 -17.55
N ALA A 87 2.64 3.27 -16.23
CA ALA A 87 3.38 4.31 -15.53
C ALA A 87 4.91 4.17 -15.61
N SER A 88 5.44 2.96 -15.87
CA SER A 88 6.87 2.73 -16.09
C SER A 88 7.32 2.79 -17.55
N ASP A 89 6.46 3.14 -18.49
CA ASP A 89 6.79 3.24 -19.92
C ASP A 89 6.88 4.71 -20.36
N PRO A 90 8.09 5.23 -20.69
CA PRO A 90 8.21 6.59 -21.23
C PRO A 90 7.54 6.78 -22.59
N MET A 91 7.26 5.68 -23.31
CA MET A 91 6.54 5.67 -24.58
C MET A 91 5.09 5.20 -24.42
N GLY A 92 4.63 5.07 -23.17
CA GLY A 92 3.27 4.70 -22.80
C GLY A 92 2.24 5.63 -23.44
N LYS A 93 1.04 5.11 -23.67
CA LYS A 93 -0.06 5.87 -24.25
C LYS A 93 -0.99 6.28 -23.13
N PRO A 94 -1.54 7.51 -23.15
CA PRO A 94 -2.51 7.90 -22.14
C PRO A 94 -3.72 6.94 -22.11
N GLU A 95 -3.68 5.99 -21.19
CA GLU A 95 -4.80 5.13 -20.85
C GLU A 95 -5.55 5.73 -19.66
N ARG A 96 -6.79 5.28 -19.45
CA ARG A 96 -7.53 5.68 -18.24
C ARG A 96 -6.91 4.91 -17.07
N GLY A 97 -6.48 5.63 -16.04
CA GLY A 97 -6.01 5.00 -14.82
C GLY A 97 -7.16 4.40 -13.99
N GLU A 98 -6.83 3.43 -13.15
CA GLU A 98 -7.74 2.84 -12.19
C GLU A 98 -7.72 3.66 -10.88
N PRO A 99 -8.87 4.10 -10.34
CA PRO A 99 -8.89 4.88 -9.11
C PRO A 99 -8.24 4.14 -7.94
N ILE A 100 -7.35 4.83 -7.22
CA ILE A 100 -6.80 4.33 -5.96
C ILE A 100 -7.83 4.58 -4.85
N GLY A 101 -8.20 3.51 -4.14
CA GLY A 101 -9.21 3.52 -3.08
C GLY A 101 -8.97 4.60 -2.01
N PRO A 102 -10.03 5.20 -1.44
CA PRO A 102 -9.88 6.22 -0.40
C PRO A 102 -9.13 5.68 0.83
N ASP A 103 -9.34 4.42 1.22
CA ASP A 103 -8.66 3.83 2.37
C ASP A 103 -7.20 3.54 2.05
N THR A 104 -6.90 3.02 0.85
CA THR A 104 -5.52 2.94 0.32
C THR A 104 -4.81 4.30 0.38
N ARG A 105 -5.43 5.38 -0.11
CA ARG A 105 -4.86 6.74 -0.07
C ARG A 105 -4.64 7.24 1.35
N HIS A 106 -5.58 6.96 2.26
CA HIS A 106 -5.45 7.33 3.67
C HIS A 106 -4.30 6.58 4.35
N GLN A 107 -4.14 5.28 4.09
CA GLN A 107 -3.03 4.48 4.62
C GLN A 107 -1.68 4.98 4.12
N ILE A 108 -1.57 5.33 2.83
CA ILE A 108 -0.36 5.88 2.24
C ILE A 108 0.02 7.22 2.89
N THR A 109 -0.93 8.15 3.00
CA THR A 109 -0.68 9.47 3.60
C THR A 109 -0.43 9.40 5.11
N SER A 110 -0.94 8.38 5.79
CA SER A 110 -0.63 8.12 7.20
C SER A 110 0.77 7.54 7.40
N ALA A 111 1.25 6.72 6.46
CA ALA A 111 2.54 6.04 6.55
C ALA A 111 3.72 6.88 6.01
N LEU A 112 3.45 7.85 5.14
CA LEU A 112 4.45 8.66 4.47
C LEU A 112 4.14 10.14 4.65
N ALA A 113 5.10 10.88 5.22
CA ALA A 113 4.99 12.32 5.34
C ALA A 113 4.98 12.99 3.97
N ARG A 114 4.30 14.15 3.86
CA ARG A 114 4.35 15.06 2.70
C ARG A 114 3.73 14.50 1.40
N VAL A 115 3.00 13.40 1.48
CA VAL A 115 2.26 12.84 0.34
C VAL A 115 0.88 13.50 0.26
N ALA A 116 0.53 13.98 -0.94
CA ALA A 116 -0.79 14.49 -1.27
C ALA A 116 -1.30 13.86 -2.55
N PHE A 117 -2.52 13.29 -2.51
CA PHE A 117 -3.18 12.76 -3.69
C PHE A 117 -3.86 13.86 -4.50
N ILE A 118 -3.73 13.82 -5.83
CA ILE A 118 -4.34 14.77 -6.75
C ILE A 118 -5.10 14.05 -7.86
N PRO A 119 -6.20 14.63 -8.38
CA PRO A 119 -7.00 13.98 -9.41
C PRO A 119 -6.40 14.11 -10.82
N ASP A 120 -5.55 15.11 -11.04
CA ASP A 120 -4.98 15.40 -12.34
C ASP A 120 -3.65 16.16 -12.23
N ARG A 121 -2.73 15.86 -13.13
CA ARG A 121 -1.38 16.45 -13.15
C ARG A 121 -1.38 17.98 -13.30
N THR A 122 -2.36 18.56 -14.00
CA THR A 122 -2.43 20.01 -14.21
C THR A 122 -2.70 20.78 -12.92
N ALA A 123 -3.16 20.11 -11.85
CA ALA A 123 -3.33 20.72 -10.54
C ALA A 123 -1.99 21.19 -9.93
N VAL A 124 -0.88 20.52 -10.27
CA VAL A 124 0.43 20.73 -9.62
C VAL A 124 1.55 21.09 -10.59
N ILE A 125 1.33 21.00 -11.90
CA ILE A 125 2.30 21.46 -12.89
C ILE A 125 2.09 22.94 -13.17
N GLU A 126 3.15 23.72 -13.05
CA GLU A 126 3.23 25.12 -13.45
C GLU A 126 4.29 25.33 -14.53
N THR A 127 4.22 26.46 -15.25
CA THR A 127 5.29 26.85 -16.18
C THR A 127 6.15 27.92 -15.53
N ARG A 128 7.42 27.59 -15.29
CA ARG A 128 8.43 28.51 -14.74
C ARG A 128 9.59 28.59 -15.72
N ASN A 129 9.99 29.80 -16.10
CA ASN A 129 11.08 30.05 -17.06
C ASN A 129 10.94 29.26 -18.39
N GLY A 130 9.70 29.13 -18.90
CA GLY A 130 9.42 28.42 -20.15
C GLY A 130 9.45 26.89 -20.06
N CYS A 131 9.53 26.33 -18.86
CA CYS A 131 9.56 24.90 -18.61
C CYS A 131 8.46 24.48 -17.62
N ALA A 132 7.87 23.30 -17.85
CA ALA A 132 6.92 22.69 -16.93
C ALA A 132 7.65 22.20 -15.67
N GLN A 133 7.19 22.58 -14.49
CA GLN A 133 7.76 22.21 -13.20
C GLN A 133 6.64 21.87 -12.22
N VAL A 134 6.89 20.92 -11.30
CA VAL A 134 6.00 20.66 -10.18
C VAL A 134 6.09 21.79 -9.16
N LYS A 135 4.93 22.28 -8.69
CA LYS A 135 4.81 23.31 -7.64
C LYS A 135 5.56 22.92 -6.38
N ASP A 136 5.88 23.93 -5.56
CA ASP A 136 6.52 23.77 -4.25
C ASP A 136 7.86 23.02 -4.31
N ASP A 137 8.54 23.10 -5.46
CA ASP A 137 9.77 22.35 -5.77
C ASP A 137 9.63 20.83 -5.51
N GLY A 138 8.40 20.33 -5.66
CA GLY A 138 8.03 18.95 -5.36
C GLY A 138 8.30 17.98 -6.49
N ILE A 139 7.76 16.78 -6.32
CA ILE A 139 7.73 15.70 -7.32
C ILE A 139 6.30 15.26 -7.55
N LEU A 140 5.95 14.97 -8.81
CA LEU A 140 4.70 14.32 -9.19
C LEU A 140 5.00 12.85 -9.49
N ILE A 141 4.31 11.96 -8.79
CA ILE A 141 4.42 10.52 -8.95
C ILE A 141 3.14 9.95 -9.55
N THR A 142 3.32 9.11 -10.56
CA THR A 142 2.27 8.24 -11.09
C THR A 142 2.64 6.79 -10.75
N LEU A 143 1.72 6.06 -10.15
CA LEU A 143 1.89 4.63 -9.84
C LEU A 143 1.22 3.79 -10.93
N ALA A 144 1.72 2.59 -11.18
CA ALA A 144 0.99 1.56 -11.92
C ALA A 144 0.17 0.67 -11.01
N THR A 145 -0.81 -0.04 -11.58
CA THR A 145 -1.59 -1.04 -10.84
C THR A 145 -0.66 -2.11 -10.26
N VAL A 146 -1.02 -2.63 -9.09
CA VAL A 146 -0.29 -3.73 -8.46
C VAL A 146 -0.55 -5.01 -9.25
N ASN A 147 0.49 -5.53 -9.92
CA ASN A 147 0.38 -6.73 -10.74
C ASN A 147 1.19 -7.87 -10.14
N GLY A 148 0.52 -8.97 -9.77
CA GLY A 148 1.17 -10.15 -9.20
C GLY A 148 0.23 -10.98 -8.33
N ASP A 149 0.81 -11.75 -7.42
CA ASP A 149 0.10 -12.62 -6.48
C ASP A 149 0.39 -12.24 -5.02
N ASP A 150 0.24 -13.16 -4.08
CA ASP A 150 0.47 -12.93 -2.64
C ASP A 150 1.92 -13.10 -2.20
N HIS A 151 2.83 -13.42 -3.13
CA HIS A 151 4.25 -13.66 -2.90
C HIS A 151 5.14 -12.64 -3.60
N GLU A 152 4.80 -12.25 -4.83
CA GLU A 152 5.51 -11.25 -5.61
C GLU A 152 4.50 -10.35 -6.33
N VAL A 153 4.74 -9.04 -6.27
CA VAL A 153 4.06 -8.07 -7.11
C VAL A 153 5.07 -7.14 -7.79
N ARG A 154 4.62 -6.53 -8.88
CA ARG A 154 5.34 -5.54 -9.65
C ARG A 154 4.54 -4.26 -9.72
N VAL A 155 5.23 -3.15 -9.51
CA VAL A 155 4.63 -1.81 -9.55
C VAL A 155 5.54 -0.89 -10.35
N GLY A 156 5.03 -0.41 -11.48
CA GLY A 156 5.63 0.66 -12.26
C GLY A 156 5.47 2.02 -11.59
N ILE A 157 6.42 2.92 -11.83
CA ILE A 157 6.36 4.30 -11.36
C ILE A 157 6.88 5.25 -12.44
N ASN A 158 6.24 6.42 -12.54
CA ASN A 158 6.83 7.61 -13.15
C ASN A 158 7.02 8.67 -12.06
N GLY A 159 8.21 9.26 -11.97
CA GLY A 159 8.44 10.47 -11.18
C GLY A 159 8.82 11.62 -12.07
N PHE A 160 8.04 12.70 -12.08
CA PHE A 160 8.27 13.92 -12.85
C PHE A 160 8.56 15.09 -11.91
N VAL A 161 9.58 15.88 -12.24
CA VAL A 161 10.00 17.04 -11.41
C VAL A 161 9.96 18.34 -12.22
N ALA A 162 10.72 18.42 -13.31
CA ALA A 162 10.78 19.61 -14.13
C ALA A 162 11.36 19.35 -15.52
N CYS A 163 10.89 20.09 -16.51
CA CYS A 163 11.32 20.09 -17.91
C CYS A 163 11.20 18.68 -18.52
N LEU A 164 12.33 18.04 -18.82
CA LEU A 164 12.40 16.65 -19.25
C LEU A 164 12.80 15.70 -18.12
N GLY A 165 13.09 16.26 -16.94
CA GLY A 165 13.53 15.53 -15.77
C GLY A 165 12.43 14.64 -15.21
N ALA A 166 12.48 13.38 -15.63
CA ALA A 166 11.57 12.34 -15.23
C ALA A 166 12.28 10.99 -15.17
N THR A 167 11.70 10.07 -14.40
CA THR A 167 12.20 8.71 -14.25
C THR A 167 11.06 7.72 -14.44
N TRP A 168 11.36 6.59 -15.07
CA TRP A 168 10.47 5.45 -15.23
C TRP A 168 11.19 4.18 -14.81
N LEU A 169 10.58 3.40 -13.93
CA LEU A 169 11.09 2.08 -13.54
C LEU A 169 9.96 1.19 -12.98
N THR A 170 10.25 -0.10 -12.86
CA THR A 170 9.35 -1.07 -12.22
C THR A 170 10.03 -1.67 -11.00
N TYR A 171 9.39 -1.60 -9.84
CA TYR A 171 9.84 -2.29 -8.63
C TYR A 171 9.30 -3.72 -8.55
N VAL A 172 10.10 -4.60 -7.96
CA VAL A 172 9.67 -5.94 -7.53
C VAL A 172 9.52 -5.92 -6.02
N VAL A 173 8.34 -6.29 -5.54
CA VAL A 173 7.98 -6.30 -4.13
C VAL A 173 7.64 -7.73 -3.73
N HIS A 174 8.33 -8.26 -2.73
CA HIS A 174 8.07 -9.60 -2.21
C HIS A 174 7.39 -9.54 -0.85
N ASN A 175 6.47 -10.47 -0.61
CA ASN A 175 5.88 -10.68 0.70
C ASN A 175 6.80 -11.59 1.53
N GLU A 176 7.46 -11.01 2.53
CA GLU A 176 8.36 -11.73 3.42
C GLU A 176 7.59 -12.27 4.64
N PRO A 177 7.65 -13.58 4.93
CA PRO A 177 7.00 -14.16 6.11
C PRO A 177 7.40 -13.44 7.41
N GLY A 178 6.40 -12.90 8.10
CA GLY A 178 6.59 -12.19 9.38
C GLY A 178 7.11 -10.75 9.28
N SER A 179 7.42 -10.26 8.06
CA SER A 179 7.89 -8.88 7.84
C SER A 179 6.99 -8.07 6.89
N GLY A 180 6.09 -8.73 6.15
CA GLY A 180 5.19 -8.09 5.19
C GLY A 180 5.86 -7.81 3.86
N TRP A 181 5.28 -6.91 3.08
CA TRP A 181 5.76 -6.56 1.74
C TRP A 181 7.04 -5.71 1.81
N ARG A 182 8.01 -6.02 0.94
CA ARG A 182 9.27 -5.26 0.82
C ARG A 182 9.75 -5.19 -0.61
N VAL A 183 10.26 -4.01 -1.00
CA VAL A 183 10.95 -3.87 -2.28
C VAL A 183 12.27 -4.62 -2.22
N THR A 184 12.48 -5.53 -3.17
CA THR A 184 13.71 -6.36 -3.26
C THR A 184 14.60 -5.98 -4.43
N GLY A 185 14.07 -5.21 -5.37
CA GLY A 185 14.83 -4.68 -6.50
C GLY A 185 13.94 -4.04 -7.54
N THR A 186 14.50 -3.86 -8.72
CA THR A 186 13.83 -3.35 -9.91
C THR A 186 13.90 -4.37 -11.02
N THR A 187 12.95 -4.32 -11.96
CA THR A 187 12.94 -5.15 -13.16
C THR A 187 12.65 -4.32 -14.40
N GLY A 188 12.99 -4.86 -15.58
CA GLY A 188 12.80 -4.16 -16.84
C GLY A 188 13.74 -2.97 -17.03
N PRO A 189 13.48 -2.12 -18.05
CA PRO A 189 14.27 -0.93 -18.30
C PRO A 189 14.04 0.13 -17.22
N MET A 190 15.10 0.86 -16.90
CA MET A 190 15.01 2.15 -16.23
C MET A 190 15.31 3.23 -17.27
N ALA A 191 14.46 4.25 -17.32
CA ALA A 191 14.68 5.43 -18.15
C ALA A 191 14.76 6.68 -17.26
N ILE A 192 15.74 7.53 -17.52
CA ILE A 192 15.89 8.84 -16.91
C ILE A 192 16.13 9.83 -18.05
N SER A 193 15.39 10.93 -18.05
CA SER A 193 15.55 12.02 -19.01
C SER A 193 15.96 13.33 -18.33
#